data_AF-A0AAV0JZB5-F1
#
_entry.id   AF-A0AAV0JZB5-F1
#
_cell.length_a   1.000
_cell.length_b   1.000
_cell.length_c   1.000
_cell.angle_alpha   90.00
_cell.angle_beta   90.00
_cell.angle_gamma   90.00
#
_symmetry.space_group_name_H-M   'P 1'
#
loop_
_entity.id
_entity.type
_entity.pdbx_description
1 polymer ?
#
loop_
_entity_poly.entity_id
_entity_poly.type
_entity_poly.pdbx_seq_one_letter_code
_entity_poly.pdbx_strand_id
1 'polypeptide(L)'
;MALYSAPAENKADGRSRADRDADDQQLKQLEEKDVVSSVATVLSDLCGPGEWMPMEKLHAELLEQFSSVWHHSRVRRYLTSEEWKSPEAKEKPWYGLLMLLRRYPEHFVINTRSKGRVTLEFVSLVSLLS
;
A
#
# COMPACT_ATOMS: atom_id res chain seq x y z
N MET A 1 63.40 13.41 -16.95
CA MET A 1 62.89 12.04 -17.19
C MET A 1 61.74 11.82 -16.23
N ALA A 2 60.58 11.44 -16.76
CA ALA A 2 59.26 11.77 -16.23
C ALA A 2 58.89 11.12 -14.89
N LEU A 3 58.18 11.90 -14.06
CA LEU A 3 57.30 11.45 -12.99
C LEU A 3 56.10 10.71 -13.60
N TYR A 4 55.76 9.53 -13.08
CA TYR A 4 54.43 8.93 -13.29
C TYR A 4 53.92 8.37 -11.96
N SER A 5 53.10 9.18 -11.28
CA SER A 5 52.08 8.67 -10.36
C SER A 5 50.85 8.32 -11.19
N ALA A 6 50.44 7.05 -11.17
CA ALA A 6 49.14 6.64 -11.69
C ALA A 6 48.08 6.81 -10.58
N PRO A 7 46.90 7.37 -10.88
CA PRO A 7 45.81 7.49 -9.92
C PRO A 7 45.19 6.11 -9.66
N ALA A 8 44.95 5.81 -8.39
CA ALA A 8 44.12 4.70 -7.97
C ALA A 8 42.69 4.95 -8.46
N GLU A 9 42.29 4.26 -9.52
CA GLU A 9 40.95 4.36 -10.09
C GLU A 9 39.94 3.71 -9.13
N ASN A 10 39.08 4.57 -8.61
CA ASN A 10 38.09 4.32 -7.58
C ASN A 10 37.01 3.34 -8.06
N LYS A 11 37.15 2.04 -7.76
CA LYS A 11 36.07 1.04 -7.93
C LYS A 11 35.14 1.01 -6.70
N ALA A 12 34.42 2.09 -6.43
CA ALA A 12 33.46 2.15 -5.32
C ALA A 12 31.99 2.37 -5.75
N ASP A 13 31.69 2.66 -7.02
CA ASP A 13 30.35 3.08 -7.44
C ASP A 13 29.30 1.96 -7.57
N GLY A 14 29.70 0.69 -7.62
CA GLY A 14 28.76 -0.44 -7.75
C GLY A 14 28.10 -0.84 -6.43
N ARG A 15 28.81 -0.69 -5.31
CA ARG A 15 28.33 -1.14 -3.99
C ARG A 15 27.37 -0.14 -3.36
N SER A 16 27.51 1.15 -3.64
CA SER A 16 26.64 2.21 -3.10
C SER A 16 25.24 2.26 -3.73
N ARG A 17 25.07 1.81 -4.99
CA ARG A 17 23.75 1.79 -5.65
C ARG A 17 22.87 0.65 -5.16
N ALA A 18 23.42 -0.56 -5.06
CA ALA A 18 22.70 -1.73 -4.56
C ALA A 18 22.26 -1.57 -3.09
N ASP A 19 23.08 -0.89 -2.28
CA ASP A 19 22.78 -0.55 -0.87
C ASP A 19 21.59 0.42 -0.77
N ARG A 20 21.60 1.49 -1.59
CA ARG A 20 20.48 2.45 -1.66
C ARG A 20 19.18 1.82 -2.16
N ASP A 21 19.24 0.96 -3.18
CA ASP A 21 18.05 0.28 -3.69
C ASP A 21 17.45 -0.69 -2.65
N ALA A 22 18.29 -1.31 -1.82
CA ALA A 22 17.85 -2.17 -0.73
C ALA A 22 17.18 -1.36 0.40
N ASP A 23 17.75 -0.21 0.76
CA ASP A 23 17.15 0.72 1.74
C ASP A 23 15.79 1.24 1.26
N ASP A 24 15.70 1.63 -0.02
CA ASP A 24 14.44 2.09 -0.63
C ASP A 24 13.37 0.98 -0.66
N GLN A 25 13.78 -0.26 -0.90
CA GLN A 25 12.86 -1.40 -0.86
C GLN A 25 12.40 -1.72 0.57
N GLN A 26 13.30 -1.65 1.55
CA GLN A 26 12.95 -1.84 2.96
C GLN A 26 11.98 -0.75 3.44
N LEU A 27 12.22 0.50 3.05
CA LEU A 27 11.34 1.62 3.38
C LEU A 27 9.92 1.38 2.83
N LYS A 28 9.80 0.98 1.57
CA LYS A 28 8.52 0.65 0.94
C LYS A 28 7.78 -0.47 1.66
N GLN A 29 8.49 -1.48 2.15
CA GLN A 29 7.87 -2.57 2.91
C GLN A 29 7.35 -2.09 4.27
N LEU A 30 8.08 -1.22 4.96
CA LEU A 30 7.61 -0.65 6.22
C LEU A 30 6.35 0.20 6.02
N GLU A 31 6.34 1.05 5.00
CA GLU A 31 5.17 1.87 4.63
C GLU A 31 3.95 1.01 4.31
N GLU A 32 4.16 -0.08 3.58
CA GLU A 32 3.10 -1.03 3.27
C GLU A 32 2.52 -1.68 4.53
N LYS A 33 3.40 -2.12 5.44
CA LYS A 33 3.01 -2.76 6.70
C LYS A 33 2.26 -1.78 7.60
N ASP A 34 2.66 -0.52 7.66
CA ASP A 34 1.95 0.52 8.41
C ASP A 34 0.52 0.71 7.87
N VAL A 35 0.35 0.77 6.54
CA VAL A 35 -1.00 0.88 5.93
C VAL A 35 -1.85 -0.35 6.23
N VAL A 36 -1.27 -1.55 6.09
CA VAL A 36 -1.96 -2.81 6.39
C VAL A 36 -2.38 -2.86 7.86
N SER A 37 -1.51 -2.44 8.77
CA SER A 37 -1.80 -2.40 10.20
C SER A 37 -2.93 -1.43 10.51
N SER A 38 -2.90 -0.22 9.95
CA SER A 38 -3.98 0.76 10.15
C SER A 38 -5.33 0.26 9.59
N VAL A 39 -5.33 -0.43 8.45
CA VAL A 39 -6.57 -1.05 7.93
C VAL A 39 -7.13 -2.07 8.93
N ALA A 40 -6.26 -2.92 9.49
CA ALA A 40 -6.69 -3.89 10.48
C ALA A 40 -7.24 -3.23 11.76
N THR A 41 -6.62 -2.13 12.21
CA THR A 41 -7.12 -1.33 13.33
C THR A 41 -8.51 -0.77 13.03
N VAL A 42 -8.69 -0.06 11.90
CA VAL A 42 -9.99 0.52 11.52
C VAL A 42 -11.08 -0.55 11.43
N LEU A 43 -10.78 -1.70 10.82
CA LEU A 43 -11.76 -2.78 10.71
C LEU A 43 -12.06 -3.42 12.08
N SER A 44 -11.08 -3.56 12.96
CA SER A 44 -11.30 -4.12 14.31
C SER A 44 -12.15 -3.18 15.17
N ASP A 45 -11.97 -1.87 15.01
CA ASP A 45 -12.65 -0.86 15.81
C ASP A 45 -14.09 -0.60 15.32
N LEU A 46 -14.33 -0.73 14.01
CA LEU A 46 -15.58 -0.30 13.37
C LEU A 46 -16.45 -1.44 12.82
N CYS A 47 -15.96 -2.67 12.78
CA CYS A 47 -16.74 -3.84 12.32
C CYS A 47 -16.92 -4.86 13.45
N GLY A 48 -18.13 -5.37 13.59
CA GLY A 48 -18.46 -6.51 14.44
C GLY A 48 -18.30 -7.87 13.73
N PRO A 49 -18.53 -8.98 14.47
CA PRO A 49 -18.51 -10.32 13.90
C PRO A 49 -19.48 -10.48 12.72
N GLY A 50 -19.01 -11.05 11.62
CA GLY A 50 -19.78 -11.23 10.38
C GLY A 50 -19.97 -9.97 9.53
N GLU A 51 -19.53 -8.80 10.00
CA GLU A 51 -19.72 -7.54 9.30
C GLU A 51 -18.69 -7.32 8.20
N TRP A 52 -19.11 -6.55 7.19
CA TRP A 52 -18.31 -6.20 6.03
C TRP A 52 -18.36 -4.70 5.82
N MET A 53 -17.20 -4.08 5.62
CA MET A 53 -17.10 -2.65 5.34
C MET A 53 -16.98 -2.40 3.83
N PRO A 54 -17.72 -1.44 3.24
CA PRO A 54 -17.46 -0.99 1.87
C PRO A 54 -16.05 -0.40 1.75
N MET A 55 -15.34 -0.71 0.66
CA MET A 55 -13.98 -0.19 0.43
C MET A 55 -13.92 1.34 0.38
N GLU A 56 -14.96 1.98 -0.17
CA GLU A 56 -15.09 3.44 -0.17
C GLU A 56 -15.13 4.01 1.26
N LYS A 57 -15.91 3.37 2.15
CA LYS A 57 -15.99 3.78 3.56
C LYS A 57 -14.64 3.58 4.25
N LEU A 58 -14.01 2.41 4.09
CA LEU A 58 -12.69 2.15 4.67
C LEU A 58 -11.66 3.21 4.24
N HIS A 59 -11.66 3.58 2.97
CA HIS A 59 -10.76 4.61 2.45
C HIS A 59 -11.00 5.97 3.10
N ALA A 60 -12.27 6.37 3.27
CA ALA A 60 -12.62 7.61 3.97
C ALA A 60 -12.15 7.60 5.43
N GLU A 61 -12.38 6.51 6.17
CA GLU A 61 -11.95 6.36 7.57
C GLU A 61 -10.42 6.44 7.71
N LEU A 62 -9.68 5.84 6.78
CA LEU A 62 -8.21 5.92 6.79
C LEU A 62 -7.71 7.35 6.55
N LEU A 63 -8.35 8.08 5.64
CA LEU A 63 -8.01 9.48 5.41
C LEU A 63 -8.37 10.33 6.63
N GLU A 64 -9.53 10.12 7.24
CA GLU A 64 -9.94 10.89 8.41
C GLU A 64 -9.01 10.66 9.61
N GLN A 65 -8.70 9.40 9.92
CA GLN A 65 -7.94 9.04 11.12
C GLN A 65 -6.42 9.22 10.96
N PHE A 66 -5.86 9.02 9.77
CA PHE A 66 -4.41 8.93 9.57
C PHE A 66 -3.80 9.98 8.63
N SER A 67 -4.59 10.79 7.90
CA SER A 67 -4.04 11.75 6.93
C SER A 67 -3.08 12.78 7.54
N SER A 68 -3.24 13.12 8.83
CA SER A 68 -2.38 14.06 9.55
C SER A 68 -1.04 13.46 9.98
N VAL A 69 -0.98 12.13 10.16
CA VAL A 69 0.19 11.40 10.64
C VAL A 69 0.97 10.78 9.47
N TRP A 70 0.27 10.35 8.43
CA TRP A 70 0.89 9.74 7.26
C TRP A 70 1.46 10.78 6.30
N HIS A 71 2.73 10.64 5.97
CA HIS A 71 3.35 11.42 4.90
C HIS A 71 2.73 11.04 3.55
N HIS A 72 2.23 12.05 2.83
CA HIS A 72 1.58 11.88 1.53
C HIS A 72 2.39 11.02 0.55
N SER A 73 3.72 11.18 0.47
CA SER A 73 4.56 10.40 -0.45
C SER A 73 4.51 8.88 -0.19
N ARG A 74 4.29 8.46 1.06
CA ARG A 74 4.39 7.07 1.52
C ARG A 74 3.11 6.29 1.23
N VAL A 75 1.97 6.92 1.50
CA VAL A 75 0.66 6.24 1.44
C VAL A 75 -0.15 6.58 0.19
N ARG A 76 0.20 7.65 -0.55
CA ARG A 76 -0.53 8.09 -1.75
C ARG A 76 -0.71 6.96 -2.75
N ARG A 77 0.29 6.10 -2.94
CA ARG A 77 0.21 4.98 -3.89
C ARG A 77 -0.87 3.95 -3.57
N TYR A 78 -1.23 3.83 -2.29
CA TYR A 78 -2.28 2.93 -1.83
C TYR A 78 -3.63 3.65 -1.76
N LEU A 79 -3.65 4.95 -1.46
CA LEU A 79 -4.89 5.71 -1.29
C LEU A 79 -5.35 6.48 -2.54
N THR A 80 -4.62 6.34 -3.66
CA THR A 80 -4.97 6.94 -4.95
C THR A 80 -4.87 5.90 -6.06
N SER A 81 -5.50 6.19 -7.20
CA SER A 81 -5.43 5.38 -8.40
C SER A 81 -4.31 5.77 -9.36
N GLU A 82 -3.45 6.73 -9.00
CA GLU A 82 -2.46 7.35 -9.90
C GLU A 82 -1.45 6.36 -10.48
N GLU A 83 -1.11 5.30 -9.75
CA GLU A 83 -0.19 4.26 -10.21
C GLU A 83 -0.82 3.24 -11.19
N TRP A 84 -2.14 3.28 -11.37
CA TRP A 84 -2.89 2.24 -12.08
C TRP A 84 -3.47 2.76 -13.41
N LYS A 85 -3.18 2.04 -14.50
CA LYS A 85 -3.61 2.43 -15.87
C LYS A 85 -4.99 1.89 -16.26
N SER A 86 -5.67 1.12 -15.40
CA SER A 86 -6.94 0.49 -15.76
C SER A 86 -8.11 1.50 -15.69
N PRO A 87 -9.16 1.32 -16.52
CA PRO A 87 -10.36 2.15 -16.46
C PRO A 87 -11.02 2.12 -15.08
N GLU A 88 -11.04 0.96 -14.42
CA GLU A 88 -11.65 0.78 -13.09
C GLU A 88 -10.90 1.55 -12.00
N ALA A 89 -9.58 1.70 -12.14
CA ALA A 89 -8.78 2.47 -11.21
C ALA A 89 -9.11 3.96 -11.28
N LYS A 90 -9.34 4.52 -12.47
CA LYS A 90 -9.71 5.94 -12.61
C LYS A 90 -11.00 6.30 -11.88
N GLU A 91 -11.92 5.34 -11.76
CA GLU A 91 -13.21 5.55 -11.11
C GLU A 91 -13.17 5.30 -9.59
N LYS A 92 -12.11 4.64 -9.08
CA LYS A 92 -12.01 4.22 -7.68
C LYS A 92 -10.70 4.70 -7.06
N PRO A 93 -10.70 5.80 -6.28
CA PRO A 93 -9.47 6.30 -5.65
C PRO A 93 -8.85 5.27 -4.68
N TRP A 94 -9.66 4.40 -4.09
CA TRP A 94 -9.23 3.29 -3.22
C TRP A 94 -8.74 2.04 -3.97
N TYR A 95 -8.59 2.07 -5.30
CA TYR A 95 -8.18 0.89 -6.07
C TYR A 95 -6.79 0.38 -5.66
N GLY A 96 -5.84 1.28 -5.38
CA GLY A 96 -4.52 0.89 -4.86
C GLY A 96 -4.61 0.13 -3.53
N LEU A 97 -5.50 0.56 -2.64
CA LEU A 97 -5.76 -0.07 -1.35
C LEU A 97 -6.38 -1.44 -1.55
N LEU A 98 -7.37 -1.55 -2.45
CA LEU A 98 -7.96 -2.84 -2.82
C LEU A 98 -6.90 -3.84 -3.28
N MET A 99 -5.97 -3.41 -4.13
CA MET A 99 -4.88 -4.26 -4.63
C MET A 99 -3.87 -4.61 -3.55
N LEU A 100 -3.60 -3.68 -2.64
CA LEU A 100 -2.77 -3.96 -1.47
C LEU A 100 -3.38 -5.06 -0.61
N LEU A 101 -4.65 -4.94 -0.21
CA LEU A 101 -5.28 -5.89 0.70
C LEU A 101 -5.39 -7.30 0.10
N ARG A 102 -5.53 -7.42 -1.23
CA ARG A 102 -5.48 -8.72 -1.94
C ARG A 102 -4.15 -9.46 -1.78
N ARG A 103 -3.05 -8.78 -1.43
CA ARG A 103 -1.76 -9.41 -1.13
C ARG A 103 -1.64 -9.96 0.28
N TYR A 104 -2.64 -9.70 1.14
CA TYR A 104 -2.68 -10.16 2.54
C TYR A 104 -3.95 -10.99 2.81
N PRO A 105 -4.19 -12.10 2.08
CA PRO A 105 -5.41 -12.91 2.21
C PRO A 105 -5.54 -13.62 3.56
N GLU A 106 -4.43 -13.81 4.27
CA GLU A 106 -4.42 -14.36 5.64
C GLU A 106 -5.03 -13.41 6.68
N HIS A 107 -5.16 -12.12 6.34
CA HIS A 107 -5.68 -11.09 7.24
C HIS A 107 -7.02 -10.52 6.76
N PHE A 108 -7.19 -10.36 5.44
CA PHE A 108 -8.36 -9.71 4.87
C PHE A 108 -9.09 -10.61 3.88
N VAL A 109 -10.42 -10.55 3.94
CA VAL A 109 -11.30 -11.16 2.96
C VAL A 109 -12.01 -10.05 2.18
N ILE A 110 -12.01 -10.16 0.86
CA ILE A 110 -12.69 -9.20 -0.02
C ILE A 110 -13.87 -9.89 -0.71
N ASN A 111 -15.05 -9.30 -0.58
CA ASN A 111 -16.25 -9.69 -1.30
C ASN A 111 -16.54 -8.66 -2.39
N THR A 112 -16.58 -9.10 -3.66
CA THR A 112 -16.95 -8.23 -4.78
C THR A 112 -18.36 -8.58 -5.22
N ARG A 113 -19.24 -7.58 -5.28
CA ARG A 113 -20.63 -7.71 -5.72
C ARG A 113 -20.85 -6.87 -6.96
N SER A 114 -21.40 -7.48 -8.01
CA SER A 114 -21.69 -6.79 -9.27
C SER A 114 -23.19 -6.77 -9.51
N LYS A 115 -23.73 -5.60 -9.87
CA LYS A 115 -25.12 -5.44 -10.32
C LYS A 115 -25.13 -4.63 -11.61
N GLY A 116 -25.32 -5.32 -12.74
CA GLY A 116 -25.21 -4.71 -14.07
C GLY A 116 -23.78 -4.24 -14.33
N ARG A 117 -23.60 -2.94 -14.61
CA ARG A 117 -22.28 -2.33 -14.84
C ARG A 117 -21.59 -1.83 -13.57
N VAL A 118 -22.29 -1.85 -12.43
CA VAL A 118 -21.75 -1.35 -11.16
C VAL A 118 -21.14 -2.50 -10.37
N THR A 119 -19.90 -2.31 -9.91
CA THR A 119 -19.18 -3.24 -9.04
C THR A 119 -18.87 -2.57 -7.73
N LEU A 120 -19.20 -3.22 -6.62
CA LEU A 120 -18.91 -2.78 -5.25
C LEU A 120 -18.03 -3.81 -4.55
N GLU A 121 -17.01 -3.33 -3.86
CA GLU A 121 -16.10 -4.15 -3.07
C GLU A 121 -16.31 -3.89 -1.58
N PHE A 122 -16.35 -4.98 -0.82
CA PHE A 122 -16.45 -4.99 0.61
C PHE A 122 -15.28 -5.78 1.18
N VAL A 123 -14.84 -5.41 2.37
CA VAL A 123 -13.71 -6.04 3.06
C VAL A 123 -14.06 -6.31 4.52
N SER A 124 -13.53 -7.41 5.04
CA SER A 124 -13.57 -7.75 6.45
C SER A 124 -12.27 -8.41 6.88
N LEU A 125 -12.02 -8.46 8.18
CA LEU A 125 -10.93 -9.26 8.74
C LEU A 125 -11.32 -10.74 8.71
N VAL A 126 -10.38 -11.61 8.39
CA VAL A 126 -10.58 -13.06 8.47
C VAL A 126 -11.08 -13.48 9.86
N SER A 127 -10.52 -12.87 10.91
CA SER A 127 -10.89 -13.14 12.31
C SER A 127 -12.32 -12.75 12.69
N LEU A 128 -12.97 -11.85 11.95
CA LEU A 128 -14.36 -11.44 12.20
C LEU A 128 -15.38 -12.37 11.54
N LEU A 129 -14.96 -13.20 10.58
CA LEU A 129 -15.82 -14.11 9.83
C LEU A 129 -15.72 -15.56 10.30
N SER A 130 -14.83 -15.82 11.27
CA SER A 130 -14.49 -17.16 11.77
C SER A 130 -15.26 -17.51 13.05
#